data_AF-A0A432H952-F1
#
_entry.id   AF-A0A432H952-F1
#
_cell.length_a   1.000
_cell.length_b   1.000
_cell.length_c   1.000
_cell.angle_alpha   90.00
_cell.angle_beta   90.00
_cell.angle_gamma   90.00
#
_symmetry.space_group_name_H-M   'P 1'
#
loop_
_entity.id
_entity.type
_entity.pdbx_description
1 polymer ?
#
loop_
_entity_poly.entity_id
_entity_poly.type
_entity_poly.pdbx_seq_one_letter_code
_entity_poly.pdbx_strand_id
1 'polypeptide(L)'
;MSVGKYMNIGNHFESTERGFVIRNFAIILILLAGISLFTSGCVTLGKDFPEANVSVIKIGQTTKNETRKLFGPPWLSGIQDGELAWTYGNYDYSLFGKREAKDLVIQFDEKGVVTTYTFSTTDHDE
;
A
#
# COMPACT_ATOMS: atom_id res chain seq x y z
N MET A 1 18.57 -10.27 -71.72
CA MET A 1 18.18 -10.95 -70.46
C MET A 1 18.42 -9.96 -69.32
N SER A 2 17.36 -9.30 -68.83
CA SER A 2 17.43 -8.20 -67.86
C SER A 2 17.01 -8.72 -66.50
N VAL A 3 17.97 -9.03 -65.63
CA VAL A 3 17.70 -9.54 -64.26
C VAL A 3 18.30 -8.62 -63.17
N GLY A 4 19.13 -7.64 -63.53
CA GLY A 4 19.87 -6.82 -62.55
C GLY A 4 19.15 -5.60 -61.98
N LYS A 5 17.99 -5.18 -62.52
CA LYS A 5 17.39 -3.87 -62.19
C LYS A 5 16.27 -3.92 -61.12
N TYR A 6 15.68 -5.09 -60.89
CA TYR A 6 14.57 -5.27 -59.93
C TYR A 6 15.06 -5.60 -58.50
N MET A 7 16.31 -6.02 -58.34
CA MET A 7 16.85 -6.48 -57.05
C MET A 7 17.44 -5.37 -56.18
N ASN A 8 17.53 -4.13 -56.68
CA ASN A 8 18.09 -2.98 -55.95
C ASN A 8 17.01 -2.09 -55.31
N ILE A 9 15.80 -2.05 -55.88
CA ILE A 9 14.69 -1.20 -55.41
C ILE A 9 14.02 -1.80 -54.15
N GLY A 10 13.95 -3.12 -54.03
CA GLY A 10 13.44 -3.81 -52.83
C GLY A 10 14.28 -3.51 -51.57
N ASN A 11 15.61 -3.53 -51.69
CA ASN A 11 16.52 -3.30 -50.56
C ASN A 11 16.45 -1.87 -50.01
N HIS A 12 16.19 -0.86 -50.85
CA HIS A 12 16.10 0.55 -50.44
C HIS A 12 14.75 0.89 -49.78
N PHE A 13 13.65 0.27 -50.26
CA PHE A 13 12.32 0.42 -49.66
C PHE A 13 12.24 -0.29 -48.31
N GLU A 14 12.72 -1.54 -48.24
CA GLU A 14 12.75 -2.34 -47.01
C GLU A 14 13.71 -1.75 -45.95
N SER A 15 14.81 -1.10 -46.37
CA SER A 15 15.70 -0.35 -45.47
C SER A 15 15.03 0.90 -44.87
N THR A 16 14.17 1.58 -45.63
CA THR A 16 13.50 2.82 -45.19
C THR A 16 12.35 2.50 -44.23
N GLU A 17 11.57 1.45 -44.49
CA GLU A 17 10.52 0.99 -43.58
C GLU A 17 11.11 0.41 -42.28
N ARG A 18 12.18 -0.40 -42.36
CA ARG A 18 12.88 -0.88 -41.15
C ARG A 18 13.42 0.26 -40.30
N GLY A 19 14.01 1.29 -40.91
CA GLY A 19 14.47 2.49 -40.19
C GLY A 19 13.34 3.26 -39.51
N PHE A 20 12.17 3.37 -40.16
CA PHE A 20 10.99 4.00 -39.60
C PHE A 20 10.41 3.21 -38.42
N VAL A 21 10.30 1.88 -38.56
CA VAL A 21 9.81 0.97 -37.50
C VAL A 21 10.75 0.97 -36.31
N ILE A 22 12.07 0.88 -36.51
CA ILE A 22 13.06 0.90 -35.43
C ILE A 22 13.05 2.24 -34.69
N ARG A 23 12.93 3.37 -35.40
CA ARG A 23 12.85 4.71 -34.79
C ARG A 23 11.56 4.86 -33.96
N ASN A 24 10.43 4.38 -34.46
CA ASN A 24 9.16 4.43 -33.74
C ASN A 24 9.17 3.50 -32.51
N PHE A 25 9.77 2.30 -32.63
CA PHE A 25 10.00 1.40 -31.50
C PHE A 25 10.91 2.02 -30.44
N ALA A 26 11.99 2.68 -30.85
CA ALA A 26 12.89 3.37 -29.92
C ALA A 26 12.16 4.49 -29.17
N ILE A 27 11.31 5.28 -29.85
CA ILE A 27 10.49 6.32 -29.21
C ILE A 27 9.50 5.70 -28.21
N ILE A 28 8.81 4.62 -28.58
CA ILE A 28 7.88 3.92 -27.69
C ILE A 28 8.60 3.38 -26.45
N LEU A 29 9.80 2.79 -26.61
CA LEU A 29 10.60 2.29 -25.50
C LEU A 29 11.09 3.42 -24.58
N ILE A 30 11.47 4.58 -25.13
CA ILE A 30 11.86 5.76 -24.35
C ILE A 30 10.66 6.32 -23.57
N LEU A 31 9.47 6.36 -24.19
CA LEU A 31 8.25 6.80 -23.51
C LEU A 31 7.85 5.84 -22.38
N LEU A 32 7.94 4.51 -22.61
CA LEU A 32 7.71 3.49 -21.58
C LEU A 32 8.71 3.59 -20.42
N ALA A 33 9.99 3.78 -20.73
CA ALA A 33 11.04 3.95 -19.73
C ALA A 33 10.90 5.29 -18.97
N GLY A 34 10.39 6.34 -19.62
CA GLY A 34 10.09 7.61 -18.96
C GLY A 34 8.91 7.50 -18.00
N ILE A 35 7.85 6.78 -18.38
CA ILE A 35 6.64 6.59 -17.56
C ILE A 35 6.94 5.74 -16.31
N SER A 36 7.84 4.75 -16.41
CA SER A 36 8.18 3.89 -15.26
C SER A 36 8.89 4.62 -14.12
N LEU A 37 9.52 5.77 -14.39
CA LEU A 37 10.20 6.56 -13.36
C LEU A 37 9.24 7.33 -12.43
N PHE A 38 7.95 7.45 -12.79
CA PHE A 38 6.96 8.21 -12.02
C PHE A 38 6.04 7.34 -11.16
N THR A 39 6.18 6.02 -11.17
CA THR A 39 5.34 5.14 -10.34
C THR A 39 5.97 4.96 -8.95
N SER A 40 5.97 6.02 -8.13
CA SER A 40 6.17 5.89 -6.69
C SER A 40 4.82 5.51 -6.05
N GLY A 41 4.61 4.22 -5.82
CA GLY A 41 3.46 3.74 -5.04
C GLY A 41 3.70 3.97 -3.55
N CYS A 42 3.02 4.96 -2.97
CA CYS A 42 2.80 5.00 -1.53
C CYS A 42 1.36 4.55 -1.28
N VAL A 43 1.18 3.54 -0.44
CA VAL A 43 -0.13 3.05 -0.04
C VAL A 43 -0.23 3.14 1.47
N THR A 44 -1.08 4.03 1.95
CA THR A 44 -1.48 4.07 3.36
C THR A 44 -2.74 3.23 3.53
N LEU A 45 -2.68 2.26 4.44
CA LEU A 45 -3.80 1.37 4.75
C LEU A 45 -4.22 1.58 6.21
N GLY A 46 -5.51 1.79 6.42
CA GLY A 46 -6.08 1.93 7.76
C GLY A 46 -6.36 3.37 8.15
N LYS A 47 -6.36 3.62 9.46
CA LYS A 47 -6.69 4.91 10.06
C LYS A 47 -5.78 5.19 11.25
N ASP A 48 -5.12 6.34 11.21
CA ASP A 48 -4.29 6.81 12.29
C ASP A 48 -5.07 6.97 13.61
N PHE A 49 -4.39 6.68 14.72
CA PHE A 49 -4.94 6.74 16.07
C PHE A 49 -3.89 7.20 17.09
N PRO A 50 -4.30 7.86 18.18
CA PRO A 50 -3.39 8.39 19.19
C PRO A 50 -2.80 7.28 20.06
N GLU A 51 -1.57 6.89 19.76
CA GLU A 51 -0.82 5.83 20.47
C GLU A 51 -0.62 6.14 21.95
N ALA A 52 -0.40 7.40 22.32
CA ALA A 52 -0.22 7.82 23.71
C ALA A 52 -1.39 7.36 24.63
N ASN A 53 -2.60 7.23 24.07
CA ASN A 53 -3.78 6.80 24.81
C ASN A 53 -3.81 5.29 25.09
N VAL A 54 -2.97 4.47 24.45
CA VAL A 54 -2.90 3.01 24.68
C VAL A 54 -2.57 2.71 26.14
N SER A 55 -1.64 3.48 26.72
CA SER A 55 -1.22 3.34 28.13
C SER A 55 -2.36 3.58 29.14
N VAL A 56 -3.44 4.25 28.72
CA VAL A 56 -4.59 4.60 29.57
C VAL A 56 -5.61 3.44 29.64
N ILE A 57 -5.53 2.46 28.74
CA ILE A 57 -6.45 1.31 28.71
C ILE A 57 -6.26 0.46 29.97
N LYS A 58 -7.36 0.21 30.67
CA LYS A 58 -7.40 -0.67 31.85
C LYS A 58 -8.32 -1.85 31.60
N ILE A 59 -7.73 -3.05 31.62
CA ILE A 59 -8.47 -4.31 31.55
C ILE A 59 -9.49 -4.38 32.70
N GLY A 60 -10.71 -4.81 32.38
CA GLY A 60 -11.83 -4.91 33.32
C GLY A 60 -12.45 -3.58 33.75
N GLN A 61 -11.98 -2.44 33.22
CA GLN A 61 -12.50 -1.11 33.58
C GLN A 61 -12.88 -0.28 32.35
N THR A 62 -11.99 -0.17 31.36
CA THR A 62 -12.23 0.64 30.18
C THR A 62 -13.40 0.06 29.38
N THR A 63 -14.35 0.92 29.03
CA THR A 63 -15.57 0.54 28.28
C THR A 63 -15.42 0.81 26.78
N LYS A 64 -16.23 0.14 25.95
CA LYS A 64 -16.35 0.43 24.51
C LYS A 64 -16.55 1.91 24.22
N ASN A 65 -17.37 2.60 25.03
CA ASN A 65 -17.64 4.02 24.85
C ASN A 65 -16.40 4.89 25.15
N GLU A 66 -15.65 4.55 26.20
CA GLU A 66 -14.39 5.22 26.50
C GLU A 66 -13.34 4.95 25.43
N THR A 67 -13.18 3.70 24.97
CA THR A 67 -12.31 3.36 23.84
C THR A 67 -12.66 4.20 22.60
N ARG A 68 -13.95 4.33 22.28
CA ARG A 68 -14.45 5.19 21.20
C ARG A 68 -14.10 6.66 21.37
N LYS A 69 -14.06 7.17 22.61
CA LYS A 69 -13.64 8.55 22.90
C LYS A 69 -12.13 8.73 22.79
N LEU A 70 -11.37 7.72 23.19
CA LEU A 70 -9.91 7.74 23.18
C LEU A 70 -9.32 7.59 21.77
N PHE A 71 -9.89 6.73 20.94
CA PHE A 71 -9.32 6.33 19.65
C PHE A 71 -10.22 6.62 18.44
N GLY A 72 -11.49 6.98 18.66
CA GLY A 72 -12.47 7.15 17.58
C GLY A 72 -13.06 5.83 17.08
N PRO A 73 -13.73 5.82 15.90
CA PRO A 73 -14.25 4.58 15.31
C PRO A 73 -13.12 3.60 14.99
N PRO A 74 -13.31 2.30 15.26
CA PRO A 74 -12.35 1.29 14.84
C PRO A 74 -12.31 1.20 13.32
N TRP A 75 -11.17 0.77 12.79
CA TRP A 75 -11.05 0.50 11.36
C TRP A 75 -11.77 -0.80 11.01
N LEU A 76 -11.63 -1.83 11.85
CA LEU A 76 -12.32 -3.11 11.71
C LEU A 76 -13.03 -3.50 13.02
N SER A 77 -14.19 -4.13 12.89
CA SER A 77 -14.92 -4.73 14.00
C SER A 77 -15.23 -6.18 13.64
N GLY A 78 -14.90 -7.11 14.53
CA GLY A 78 -15.06 -8.55 14.29
C GLY A 78 -15.20 -9.33 15.59
N ILE A 79 -15.16 -10.67 15.49
CA ILE A 79 -15.16 -11.56 16.64
C ILE A 79 -13.81 -12.26 16.71
N GLN A 80 -13.16 -12.23 17.86
CA GLN A 80 -11.92 -12.95 18.14
C GLN A 80 -12.11 -13.75 19.43
N ASP A 81 -11.83 -15.05 19.38
CA ASP A 81 -11.98 -15.97 20.52
C ASP A 81 -13.37 -15.96 21.18
N GLY A 82 -14.41 -15.62 20.41
CA GLY A 82 -15.80 -15.52 20.88
C GLY A 82 -16.19 -14.15 21.44
N GLU A 83 -15.25 -13.23 21.54
CA GLU A 83 -15.45 -11.87 22.06
C GLU A 83 -15.46 -10.82 20.94
N LEU A 84 -16.10 -9.66 21.18
CA LEU A 84 -16.06 -8.57 20.22
C LEU A 84 -14.65 -7.99 20.19
N ALA A 85 -14.04 -7.92 19.00
CA ALA A 85 -12.74 -7.33 18.79
C ALA A 85 -12.84 -6.09 17.90
N TRP A 86 -12.19 -5.01 18.33
CA TRP A 86 -11.99 -3.80 17.53
C TRP A 86 -10.51 -3.64 17.19
N THR A 87 -10.24 -3.40 15.90
CA THR A 87 -8.89 -3.18 15.39
C THR A 87 -8.74 -1.74 14.95
N TYR A 88 -7.67 -1.12 15.44
CA TYR A 88 -7.16 0.18 15.05
C TYR A 88 -5.79 -0.06 14.44
N GLY A 89 -5.61 0.28 13.17
CA GLY A 89 -4.35 0.01 12.49
C GLY A 89 -4.06 1.13 11.51
N ASN A 90 -2.80 1.53 11.44
CA ASN A 90 -2.28 2.42 10.42
C ASN A 90 -0.97 1.85 9.88
N TYR A 91 -0.95 1.61 8.57
CA TYR A 91 0.15 0.98 7.88
C TYR A 91 0.58 1.87 6.72
N ASP A 92 1.77 2.45 6.81
CA ASP A 92 2.38 3.18 5.72
C ASP A 92 3.33 2.26 4.94
N TYR A 93 2.92 1.92 3.72
CA TYR A 93 3.75 1.19 2.78
C TYR A 93 4.34 2.15 1.75
N SER A 94 5.51 2.69 2.07
CA SER A 94 6.34 3.41 1.10
C SER A 94 7.31 2.46 0.37
N LEU A 95 7.34 2.52 -0.97
CA LEU A 95 8.31 1.78 -1.80
C LEU A 95 9.75 2.32 -1.66
N PHE A 96 9.91 3.58 -1.24
CA PHE A 96 11.21 4.26 -1.14
C PHE A 96 11.34 5.05 0.19
N GLY A 97 10.87 4.50 1.31
CA GLY A 97 10.87 5.18 2.60
C GLY A 97 10.80 4.24 3.81
N LYS A 98 10.75 4.82 5.01
CA LYS A 98 10.52 4.08 6.26
C LYS A 98 9.10 3.47 6.21
N ARG A 99 9.00 2.22 6.64
CA ARG A 99 7.71 1.54 6.80
C ARG A 99 7.31 1.72 8.25
N GLU A 100 6.23 2.43 8.47
CA GLU A 100 5.65 2.64 9.79
C GLU A 100 4.33 1.89 9.85
N ALA A 101 4.25 0.99 10.80
CA ALA A 101 3.07 0.20 11.09
C ALA A 101 2.81 0.28 12.59
N LYS A 102 1.58 0.62 12.94
CA LYS A 102 1.06 0.49 14.30
C LYS A 102 -0.32 -0.14 14.29
N ASP A 103 -0.54 -1.05 15.22
CA ASP A 103 -1.74 -1.86 15.31
C ASP A 103 -2.13 -2.05 16.77
N LEU A 104 -3.42 -1.87 17.05
CA LEU A 104 -4.05 -2.03 18.35
C LEU A 104 -5.33 -2.85 18.17
N VAL A 105 -5.35 -4.02 18.78
CA VAL A 105 -6.53 -4.87 18.87
C VAL A 105 -7.04 -4.86 20.30
N ILE A 106 -8.32 -4.56 20.47
CA ILE A 106 -8.98 -4.52 21.79
C ILE A 106 -10.16 -5.48 21.75
N GLN A 107 -10.19 -6.43 22.68
CA GLN A 107 -11.30 -7.34 22.88
C GLN A 107 -12.18 -6.87 24.03
N PHE A 108 -13.47 -7.19 23.93
CA PHE A 108 -14.46 -6.80 24.91
C PHE A 108 -15.41 -7.94 25.25
N ASP A 109 -15.79 -8.00 26.52
CA ASP A 109 -16.84 -8.88 27.00
C ASP A 109 -18.24 -8.46 26.49
N GLU A 110 -19.23 -9.26 26.88
CA GLU A 110 -20.65 -9.02 26.58
C GLU A 110 -21.18 -7.70 27.17
N LYS A 111 -20.58 -7.22 28.28
CA LYS A 111 -20.93 -5.94 28.91
C LYS A 111 -20.26 -4.75 28.24
N GLY A 112 -19.37 -5.00 27.28
CA GLY A 112 -18.63 -3.98 26.56
C GLY A 112 -17.45 -3.41 27.33
N VAL A 113 -16.84 -4.20 28.22
CA VAL A 113 -15.64 -3.85 28.98
C VAL A 113 -14.43 -4.57 28.40
N VAL A 114 -13.27 -3.90 28.36
CA VAL A 114 -12.04 -4.46 27.81
C VAL A 114 -11.61 -5.71 28.59
N THR A 115 -11.43 -6.82 27.88
CA THR A 115 -10.94 -8.10 28.43
C THR A 115 -9.44 -8.26 28.19
N THR A 116 -8.99 -7.91 26.99
CA THR A 116 -7.58 -7.91 26.62
C THR A 116 -7.32 -6.88 25.51
N TYR A 117 -6.05 -6.48 25.38
CA TYR A 117 -5.61 -5.70 24.23
C TYR A 117 -4.16 -6.05 23.87
N THR A 118 -3.84 -5.90 22.58
CA THR A 118 -2.50 -6.08 22.04
C THR A 118 -2.14 -4.83 21.25
N PHE A 119 -1.00 -4.24 21.56
CA PHE A 119 -0.45 -3.11 20.82
C PHE A 119 0.90 -3.49 20.22
N SER A 120 1.07 -3.23 18.93
CA SER A 120 2.32 -3.43 18.19
C SER A 120 2.65 -2.17 17.41
N THR A 121 3.90 -1.72 17.47
CA THR A 121 4.41 -0.63 16.64
C THR A 121 5.81 -0.99 16.12
N THR A 122 6.14 -0.45 14.96
CA THR A 122 7.50 -0.54 14.37
C THR A 122 8.31 0.72 14.66
N ASP A 123 7.68 1.76 15.22
CA ASP A 123 8.36 2.94 15.72
C ASP A 123 8.92 2.61 17.10
N HIS A 124 10.21 2.25 17.14
CA HIS A 124 10.95 2.05 18.37
C HIS A 124 11.83 3.28 18.60
N ASP A 125 11.40 4.17 19.49
CA ASP A 125 12.31 5.14 20.10
C ASP A 125 13.25 4.34 21.04
N GLU A 126 14.52 4.17 20.64
CA GLU A 126 15.62 3.75 21.53
C GLU A 126 16.12 4.92 22.39
#